data_AF-A0A519VV89-F1
#
_entry.id   AF-A0A519VV89-F1
#
_cell.length_a   1.000
_cell.length_b   1.000
_cell.length_c   1.000
_cell.angle_alpha   90.00
_cell.angle_beta   90.00
_cell.angle_gamma   90.00
#
_symmetry.space_group_name_H-M   'P 1'
#
loop_
_entity.id
_entity.type
_entity.pdbx_description
1 polymer ?
#
loop_
_entity_poly.entity_id
_entity_poly.type
_entity_poly.pdbx_seq_one_letter_code
_entity_poly.pdbx_strand_id
1 'polypeptide(L)'
;MAHINSYLTFNGNCREAMRFYHDCLGGELTLQSIGESPMAGNMPQIMADKILHAVLTSDEIVIMGTDLVVDAGLVKGNAVSLMLN
;
A
#
# COMPACT_ATOMS: atom_id res chain seq x y z
N MET A 1 13.50 -18.59 -7.15
CA MET A 1 12.45 -19.24 -6.33
C MET A 1 11.26 -18.30 -6.30
N ALA A 2 10.04 -18.81 -6.19
CA ALA A 2 8.87 -17.95 -6.03
C ALA A 2 8.91 -17.27 -4.65
N HIS A 3 8.55 -15.98 -4.58
CA HIS A 3 8.49 -15.23 -3.33
C HIS A 3 7.05 -14.90 -2.97
N ILE A 4 6.74 -14.94 -1.67
CA ILE A 4 5.43 -14.53 -1.14
C ILE A 4 5.64 -13.24 -0.37
N ASN A 5 5.00 -12.16 -0.83
CA ASN A 5 5.08 -10.85 -0.19
C ASN A 5 3.73 -10.44 0.38
N SER A 6 3.75 -9.78 1.54
CA SER A 6 2.52 -9.26 2.14
C SER A 6 2.02 -8.04 1.38
N TYR A 7 0.71 -7.96 1.15
CA TYR A 7 0.04 -6.80 0.58
C TYR A 7 -1.06 -6.34 1.52
N LEU A 8 -0.86 -5.19 2.15
CA LEU A 8 -1.70 -4.65 3.20
C LEU A 8 -2.69 -3.63 2.64
N THR A 9 -3.95 -3.77 3.02
CA THR A 9 -5.00 -2.82 2.65
C THR A 9 -5.33 -1.94 3.86
N PHE A 10 -5.27 -0.63 3.66
CA PHE A 10 -5.57 0.40 4.65
C PHE A 10 -6.79 1.21 4.23
N ASN A 11 -7.28 2.05 5.14
CA ASN A 11 -8.41 2.95 4.87
C ASN A 11 -8.02 4.42 5.09
N GLY A 12 -7.01 4.88 4.35
CA GLY A 12 -6.57 6.27 4.34
C GLY A 12 -5.33 6.59 5.16
N ASN A 13 -4.75 5.61 5.85
CA ASN A 13 -3.55 5.77 6.67
C ASN A 13 -2.37 4.92 6.17
N CYS A 14 -2.42 4.40 4.93
CA CYS A 14 -1.31 3.62 4.36
C CYS A 14 0.03 4.37 4.42
N ARG A 15 0.02 5.66 4.06
CA ARG A 15 1.23 6.51 4.08
C ARG A 15 1.88 6.56 5.46
N GLU A 16 1.08 6.76 6.50
CA GLU A 16 1.54 6.83 7.88
C GLU A 16 2.08 5.48 8.35
N ALA A 17 1.33 4.40 8.11
CA ALA A 17 1.72 3.04 8.48
C ALA A 17 3.02 2.61 7.79
N MET A 18 3.15 2.85 6.49
CA MET A 18 4.34 2.46 5.72
C MET A 18 5.58 3.27 6.13
N ARG A 19 5.42 4.54 6.50
CA ARG A 19 6.51 5.35 7.09
C ARG A 19 6.94 4.79 8.45
N PHE A 20 5.98 4.45 9.31
CA PHE A 20 6.28 3.81 10.59
C PHE A 20 7.03 2.47 10.41
N TYR A 21 6.61 1.64 9.44
CA TYR A 21 7.32 0.40 9.13
C TYR A 21 8.73 0.65 8.62
N HIS A 22 8.91 1.62 7.74
CA HIS A 22 10.23 2.05 7.28
C HIS A 22 11.10 2.52 8.46
N ASP A 23 10.58 3.31 9.38
CA ASP A 23 11.34 3.79 10.54
C ASP A 23 11.77 2.62 11.47
N CYS A 24 10.96 1.56 11.55
CA CYS A 24 11.27 0.38 12.35
C CYS A 24 12.23 -0.60 11.65
N LEU A 25 12.06 -0.77 10.33
CA LEU A 25 12.70 -1.85 9.56
C LEU A 25 13.84 -1.35 8.68
N GLY A 26 13.97 -0.04 8.48
CA GLY A 26 14.88 0.54 7.48
C GLY A 26 14.48 0.19 6.04
N GLY A 27 15.46 0.20 5.15
CA GLY A 27 15.29 -0.15 3.74
C GLY A 27 14.78 0.99 2.86
N GLU A 28 14.23 0.63 1.70
CA GLU A 28 13.77 1.58 0.69
C GLU A 28 12.24 1.61 0.64
N LEU A 29 11.67 2.79 0.88
CA LEU A 29 10.22 3.02 0.83
C LEU A 29 9.84 3.82 -0.41
N THR A 30 9.02 3.22 -1.28
CA THR A 30 8.34 3.91 -2.39
C THR A 30 6.86 4.07 -2.09
N LEU A 31 6.33 5.27 -2.35
CA LEU A 31 4.93 5.61 -2.19
C LEU A 31 4.41 6.25 -3.47
N GLN A 32 3.34 5.71 -4.04
CA GLN A 32 2.63 6.31 -5.15
C GLN A 32 1.21 6.64 -4.71
N SER A 33 0.85 7.91 -4.77
CA SER A 33 -0.53 8.37 -4.57
C SER A 33 -1.37 8.21 -5.84
N ILE A 34 -2.69 8.26 -5.69
CA ILE A 34 -3.61 8.25 -6.84
C ILE A 34 -3.38 9.49 -7.72
N GLY A 35 -3.12 10.65 -7.13
CA GLY A 35 -2.88 11.91 -7.86
C GLY A 35 -1.62 11.88 -8.74
N GLU A 36 -0.64 11.04 -8.40
CA GLU A 36 0.59 10.83 -9.18
C GLU A 36 0.44 9.73 -10.24
N SER A 37 -0.70 9.04 -10.27
CA SER A 37 -0.94 7.94 -11.20
C SER A 37 -1.57 8.41 -12.52
N PRO A 38 -1.45 7.63 -13.61
CA PRO A 38 -2.20 7.88 -14.84
C PRO A 38 -3.72 7.88 -14.65
N MET A 39 -4.22 7.35 -13.52
CA MET A 39 -5.65 7.30 -13.20
C MET A 39 -6.16 8.57 -12.51
N ALA A 40 -5.29 9.53 -12.18
CA ALA A 40 -5.63 10.74 -11.44
C ALA A 40 -6.83 11.50 -12.06
N GLY A 41 -6.88 11.60 -13.39
CA GLY A 41 -7.96 12.31 -14.11
C GLY A 41 -9.33 11.61 -14.06
N ASN A 42 -9.38 10.33 -13.68
CA ASN A 42 -10.60 9.52 -13.65
C ASN A 42 -11.13 9.28 -12.22
N MET A 43 -10.45 9.83 -11.21
CA MET A 43 -10.79 9.62 -9.80
C MET A 43 -11.24 10.93 -9.14
N PRO A 44 -12.21 10.87 -8.21
CA PRO A 44 -12.54 11.99 -7.34
C PRO A 44 -11.31 12.63 -6.69
N GLN A 45 -11.22 13.96 -6.72
CA GLN A 45 -10.07 14.71 -6.18
C GLN A 45 -9.81 14.42 -4.69
N ILE A 46 -10.85 14.10 -3.92
CA ILE A 46 -10.72 13.71 -2.50
C ILE A 46 -9.84 12.46 -2.29
N MET A 47 -9.65 11.65 -3.33
CA MET A 47 -8.81 10.47 -3.29
C MET A 47 -7.36 10.75 -3.74
N ALA A 48 -7.03 11.95 -4.20
CA ALA A 48 -5.71 12.25 -4.78
C ALA A 48 -4.55 11.87 -3.84
N ASP A 49 -4.67 12.12 -2.54
CA ASP A 49 -3.62 11.87 -1.55
C ASP A 49 -3.54 10.41 -1.07
N LYS A 50 -4.55 9.60 -1.37
CA LYS A 50 -4.61 8.18 -0.98
C LYS A 50 -3.51 7.42 -1.70
N ILE A 51 -2.89 6.47 -1.01
CA ILE A 51 -1.85 5.62 -1.58
C ILE A 51 -2.50 4.62 -2.54
N LEU A 52 -2.15 4.71 -3.81
CA LEU A 52 -2.47 3.69 -4.81
C LEU A 52 -1.63 2.45 -4.56
N HIS A 53 -0.32 2.64 -4.42
CA HIS A 53 0.63 1.55 -4.22
C HIS A 53 1.83 2.02 -3.39
N ALA A 54 2.16 1.26 -2.35
CA ALA A 54 3.35 1.43 -1.54
C ALA A 54 4.17 0.15 -1.57
N VAL A 55 5.50 0.28 -1.56
CA VAL A 55 6.44 -0.84 -1.45
C VAL A 55 7.54 -0.44 -0.49
N LEU A 56 7.71 -1.22 0.57
CA LEU A 56 8.85 -1.19 1.47
C LEU A 56 9.67 -2.46 1.24
N THR A 57 10.92 -2.28 0.86
CA THR A 57 11.89 -3.37 0.71
C THR A 57 12.97 -3.20 1.77
N SER A 58 13.08 -4.15 2.69
CA SER A 58 14.13 -4.18 3.72
C SER A 58 14.66 -5.60 3.89
N ASP A 59 15.96 -5.79 3.65
CA ASP A 59 16.65 -7.08 3.72
C ASP A 59 15.88 -8.22 3.01
N GLU A 60 15.33 -9.17 3.77
CA GLU A 60 14.58 -10.32 3.26
C GLU A 60 13.06 -10.11 3.24
N ILE A 61 12.58 -8.92 3.57
CA ILE A 61 11.16 -8.59 3.72
C ILE A 61 10.73 -7.57 2.67
N VAL A 62 9.62 -7.86 2.01
CA VAL A 62 8.88 -6.90 1.18
C VAL A 62 7.46 -6.76 1.72
N ILE A 63 7.10 -5.52 2.08
CA ILE A 63 5.76 -5.13 2.50
C ILE A 63 5.18 -4.21 1.44
N MET A 64 4.04 -4.59 0.89
CA MET A 64 3.29 -3.77 -0.05
C MET A 64 2.02 -3.21 0.61
N GLY A 65 1.53 -2.08 0.13
CA GLY A 65 0.39 -1.39 0.74
C GLY A 65 -0.49 -0.61 -0.23
N THR A 66 -1.76 -0.44 0.11
CA THR A 66 -2.69 0.47 -0.59
C THR A 66 -3.73 1.06 0.36
N ASP A 67 -4.27 2.22 0.03
CA ASP A 67 -5.51 2.77 0.60
C ASP A 67 -6.75 2.40 -0.23
N LEU A 68 -6.58 1.69 -1.35
CA LEU A 68 -7.70 1.22 -2.18
C LEU A 68 -8.42 0.05 -1.52
N VAL A 69 -9.46 0.40 -0.78
CA VAL A 69 -10.42 -0.52 -0.20
C VAL A 69 -11.53 -0.84 -1.22
N VAL A 70 -11.99 -2.09 -1.22
CA VAL A 70 -13.18 -2.51 -1.98
C VAL A 70 -14.45 -1.85 -1.42
N ASP A 71 -15.53 -1.78 -2.20
CA ASP A 71 -16.78 -1.10 -1.80
C ASP A 71 -17.35 -1.55 -0.43
N ALA A 72 -17.10 -2.81 -0.04
CA ALA A 72 -17.50 -3.35 1.26
C ALA A 72 -16.73 -2.77 2.46
N GLY A 73 -15.72 -1.93 2.23
CA GLY A 73 -14.87 -1.40 3.28
C GLY A 73 -13.74 -2.36 3.70
N LEU A 74 -12.99 -1.94 4.71
CA LEU A 74 -12.05 -2.82 5.41
C LEU A 74 -12.81 -3.62 6.48
N VAL A 75 -12.83 -4.95 6.35
CA VAL A 75 -13.50 -5.87 7.28
C VAL A 75 -12.52 -6.94 7.76
N LYS A 76 -12.89 -7.63 8.85
CA LYS A 76 -12.08 -8.76 9.33
C LYS A 76 -11.95 -9.81 8.22
N GLY A 77 -10.71 -10.01 7.75
CA GLY A 77 -10.38 -11.01 6.74
C GLY A 77 -10.02 -10.47 5.34
N ASN A 78 -10.13 -9.17 5.06
CA ASN A 78 -9.74 -8.59 3.76
C ASN A 78 -8.59 -7.57 3.83
N ALA A 79 -7.99 -7.38 5.01
CA ALA A 79 -6.92 -6.40 5.21
C ALA A 79 -5.54 -6.88 4.72
N VAL A 80 -5.37 -8.18 4.46
CA VAL A 80 -4.09 -8.76 4.05
C VAL A 80 -4.32 -9.69 2.88
N SER A 81 -3.56 -9.45 1.82
CA SER A 81 -3.42 -10.35 0.67
C SER A 81 -1.97 -10.81 0.55
N LEU A 82 -1.75 -11.93 -0.15
CA LEU A 82 -0.42 -12.44 -0.43
C LEU A 82 -0.14 -12.30 -1.93
N MET A 83 0.95 -11.63 -2.26
CA MET A 83 1.43 -11.47 -3.63
C MET A 83 2.40 -12.61 -3.95
N LEU A 84 2.13 -13.35 -5.02
CA LEU A 84 2.99 -14.42 -5.53
C LEU A 84 3.83 -13.87 -6.69
N ASN A 85 5.14 -13.79 -6.48
CA ASN A 85 6.11 -13.31 -7.48
C ASN A 85 6.93 -14.47 -8.05
#